data_AF-A0A957V7C3-F1
#
_entry.id   AF-A0A957V7C3-F1
#
_cell.length_a   1.000
_cell.length_b   1.000
_cell.length_c   1.000
_cell.angle_alpha   90.00
_cell.angle_beta   90.00
_cell.angle_gamma   90.00
#
_symmetry.space_group_name_H-M   'P 1'
#
loop_
_entity.id
_entity.type
_entity.pdbx_description
1 polymer ?
#
loop_
_entity_poly.entity_id
_entity_poly.type
_entity_poly.pdbx_seq_one_letter_code
_entity_poly.pdbx_strand_id
1 'polypeptide(L)'
;SLLSTGGFPSHTADGTTDLAAIARGAGVPHVDSVSTAYDFMEAAADAFARAALSVIVARVDATGPDHYGMHFQLPENAFLFKRWIAGNIKGSEE
;
A
#
# COMPACT_ATOMS: atom_id res chain seq x y z
N SER A 1 16.92 -2.45 7.61
CA SER A 1 16.64 -0.99 7.66
C SER A 1 15.35 -0.75 8.41
N LEU A 2 15.35 0.08 9.47
CA LEU A 2 14.14 0.48 10.23
C LEU A 2 13.22 1.43 9.43
N LEU A 3 13.62 1.83 8.21
CA LEU A 3 12.99 2.93 7.47
C LEU A 3 11.75 2.56 6.65
N SER A 4 11.43 1.27 6.44
CA SER A 4 10.32 0.93 5.52
C SER A 4 9.42 -0.25 5.93
N THR A 5 9.87 -1.25 6.68
CA THR A 5 9.02 -2.40 7.07
C THR A 5 9.15 -2.82 8.54
N GLY A 6 9.93 -2.09 9.35
CA GLY A 6 10.28 -2.52 10.71
C GLY A 6 10.38 -1.37 11.71
N GLY A 7 9.36 -0.50 11.76
CA GLY A 7 9.20 0.45 12.87
C GLY A 7 8.85 -0.26 14.18
N PHE A 8 8.63 0.48 15.27
CA PHE A 8 8.08 -0.10 16.50
C PHE A 8 6.75 -0.81 16.20
N PRO A 9 6.44 -1.94 16.87
CA PRO A 9 5.18 -2.65 16.67
C PRO A 9 4.00 -1.67 16.84
N SER A 10 3.26 -1.44 15.76
CA SER A 10 2.02 -0.67 15.82
C SER A 10 0.89 -1.56 16.32
N HIS A 11 -0.21 -0.95 16.79
CA HIS A 11 -1.45 -1.67 17.10
C HIS A 11 -2.06 -2.40 15.88
N THR A 12 -1.59 -2.12 14.66
CA THR A 12 -1.97 -2.86 13.46
C THR A 12 -1.05 -4.05 13.18
N ALA A 13 0.20 -4.01 13.68
CA ALA A 13 1.17 -5.08 13.52
C ALA A 13 1.03 -6.17 14.61
N ASP A 14 0.62 -5.79 15.82
CA ASP A 14 0.35 -6.70 16.93
C ASP A 14 -1.02 -7.41 16.85
N GLY A 15 -1.89 -6.96 15.94
CA GLY A 15 -3.24 -7.49 15.76
C GLY A 15 -4.29 -6.93 16.73
N THR A 16 -3.93 -5.95 17.57
CA THR A 16 -4.86 -5.28 18.49
C THR A 16 -5.95 -4.50 17.72
N THR A 17 -5.57 -3.91 16.58
CA THR A 17 -6.47 -3.22 15.66
C THR A 17 -6.88 -4.16 14.53
N ASP A 18 -8.14 -4.60 14.57
CA ASP A 18 -8.73 -5.39 13.47
C ASP A 18 -9.11 -4.48 12.30
N LEU A 19 -8.18 -4.32 11.37
CA LEU A 19 -8.38 -3.53 10.14
C LEU A 19 -9.52 -4.08 9.27
N ALA A 20 -9.77 -5.39 9.29
CA ALA A 20 -10.83 -5.99 8.50
C ALA A 20 -12.21 -5.68 9.10
N ALA A 21 -12.35 -5.76 10.43
CA ALA A 21 -13.55 -5.31 11.12
C ALA A 21 -13.81 -3.82 10.89
N ILE A 22 -12.77 -2.97 10.93
CA ILE A 22 -12.91 -1.53 10.65
C ILE A 22 -13.41 -1.30 9.21
N ALA A 23 -12.82 -1.97 8.21
CA ALA A 23 -13.25 -1.84 6.82
C ALA A 23 -14.71 -2.28 6.63
N ARG A 24 -15.12 -3.40 7.25
CA ARG A 24 -16.52 -3.84 7.23
C ARG A 24 -17.45 -2.82 7.90
N GLY A 25 -17.06 -2.29 9.06
CA GLY A 25 -17.81 -1.26 9.78
C GLY A 25 -17.93 0.06 9.01
N ALA A 26 -16.97 0.37 8.15
CA ALA A 26 -17.01 1.51 7.23
C ALA A 26 -17.89 1.27 5.98
N GLY A 27 -18.50 0.09 5.84
CA GLY A 27 -19.39 -0.23 4.72
C GLY A 27 -18.67 -0.73 3.46
N VAL A 28 -17.43 -1.20 3.57
CA VAL A 28 -16.72 -1.82 2.44
C VAL A 28 -17.42 -3.15 2.08
N PRO A 29 -17.86 -3.34 0.82
CA PRO A 29 -18.68 -4.49 0.44
C PRO A 29 -17.91 -5.80 0.38
N HIS A 30 -16.59 -5.77 0.13
CA HIS A 30 -15.73 -6.95 0.07
C HIS A 30 -14.49 -6.73 0.92
N VAL A 31 -14.32 -7.55 1.98
CA VAL A 31 -13.19 -7.45 2.91
C VAL A 31 -12.61 -8.83 3.20
N ASP A 32 -11.41 -9.06 2.67
CA ASP A 32 -10.65 -10.30 2.82
C ASP A 32 -9.52 -10.13 3.84
N SER A 33 -9.32 -11.15 4.68
CA SER A 33 -8.17 -11.24 5.61
C SER A 33 -7.33 -12.43 5.20
N VAL A 34 -6.06 -12.21 4.85
CA VAL A 34 -5.18 -13.26 4.29
C VAL A 34 -3.85 -13.32 5.04
N SER A 35 -3.29 -14.53 5.12
CA SER A 35 -2.03 -14.81 5.83
C SER A 35 -1.00 -15.54 4.98
N THR A 36 -1.34 -15.90 3.74
CA THR A 36 -0.40 -16.53 2.80
C THR A 36 -0.35 -15.77 1.48
N ALA A 37 0.76 -15.90 0.76
CA ALA A 37 0.91 -15.31 -0.58
C ALA A 37 -0.10 -15.89 -1.58
N TYR A 38 -0.48 -17.16 -1.42
CA TYR A 38 -1.48 -17.82 -2.26
C TYR A 38 -2.86 -17.21 -2.05
N ASP A 39 -3.31 -17.10 -0.79
CA ASP A 39 -4.62 -16.51 -0.48
C ASP A 39 -4.68 -15.04 -0.90
N PHE A 40 -3.57 -14.31 -0.78
CA PHE A 40 -3.46 -12.94 -1.27
C PHE A 40 -3.61 -12.87 -2.80
N MET A 41 -2.99 -13.78 -3.54
CA MET A 41 -3.13 -13.85 -5.00
C MET A 41 -4.58 -14.09 -5.41
N GLU A 42 -5.24 -15.04 -4.76
CA GLU A 42 -6.65 -15.38 -5.02
C GLU A 42 -7.57 -14.18 -4.72
N ALA A 43 -7.43 -13.58 -3.53
CA ALA A 43 -8.22 -12.41 -3.15
C ALA A 43 -8.00 -11.21 -4.09
N ALA A 44 -6.76 -10.99 -4.56
CA ALA A 44 -6.46 -9.93 -5.50
C ALA A 44 -7.07 -10.20 -6.89
N ALA A 45 -6.98 -11.43 -7.39
CA ALA A 45 -7.61 -11.82 -8.66
C ALA A 45 -9.12 -11.59 -8.63
N ASP A 46 -9.77 -12.04 -7.55
CA ASP A 46 -11.19 -11.83 -7.32
C ASP A 46 -11.55 -10.34 -7.21
N ALA A 47 -10.75 -9.54 -6.50
CA ALA A 47 -10.96 -8.10 -6.40
C ALA A 47 -10.89 -7.40 -7.76
N PHE A 48 -9.95 -7.79 -8.63
CA PHE A 48 -9.84 -7.25 -9.98
C PHE A 48 -11.00 -7.67 -10.90
N ALA A 49 -11.53 -8.88 -10.73
CA ALA A 49 -12.68 -9.36 -11.50
C ALA A 49 -13.99 -8.65 -11.13
N ARG A 50 -14.05 -8.00 -9.96
CA ARG A 50 -15.24 -7.31 -9.44
C ARG A 50 -15.21 -5.82 -9.77
N ALA A 51 -16.36 -5.28 -10.17
CA ALA A 51 -16.57 -3.83 -10.31
C ALA A 51 -17.06 -3.21 -8.98
N ALA A 52 -16.38 -3.49 -7.87
CA ALA A 52 -16.76 -3.02 -6.54
C ALA A 52 -15.53 -2.79 -5.64
N LEU A 53 -15.65 -1.87 -4.67
CA LEU A 53 -14.59 -1.59 -3.70
C LEU A 53 -14.26 -2.85 -2.90
N SER A 54 -12.99 -3.24 -2.92
CA SER A 54 -12.48 -4.38 -2.16
C SER A 54 -11.32 -3.93 -1.26
N VAL A 55 -11.27 -4.45 -0.04
CA VAL A 55 -10.14 -4.26 0.89
C VAL A 55 -9.57 -5.61 1.24
N ILE A 56 -8.26 -5.77 1.07
CA ILE A 56 -7.53 -6.99 1.44
C ILE A 56 -6.56 -6.62 2.56
N VAL A 57 -6.75 -7.23 3.73
CA VAL A 57 -5.87 -7.08 4.89
C VAL A 57 -4.90 -8.27 4.90
N ALA A 58 -3.67 -8.03 4.46
CA ALA A 58 -2.62 -9.04 4.41
C ALA A 58 -1.66 -8.90 5.60
N ARG A 59 -1.49 -9.97 6.38
CA ARG A 59 -0.42 -10.02 7.38
C ARG A 59 0.90 -10.31 6.68
N VAL A 60 1.88 -9.43 6.87
CA VAL A 60 3.24 -9.62 6.36
C VAL A 60 4.24 -9.60 7.51
N ASP A 61 5.31 -10.37 7.33
CA ASP A 61 6.47 -10.28 8.20
C ASP A 61 7.19 -8.96 7.98
N ALA A 62 7.78 -8.42 9.04
CA ALA A 62 8.61 -7.21 8.99
C ALA A 62 9.98 -7.47 8.36
N THR A 63 10.04 -8.28 7.30
CA THR A 63 11.24 -8.62 6.56
C THR A 63 11.26 -7.81 5.26
N GLY A 64 12.36 -7.13 5.03
CA GLY A 64 12.59 -6.30 3.84
C GLY A 64 13.85 -6.73 3.12
N PRO A 65 14.07 -6.27 1.88
CA PRO A 65 15.37 -6.44 1.22
C PRO A 65 16.51 -5.86 2.07
N ASP A 66 17.70 -6.45 1.96
CA ASP A 66 18.93 -6.00 2.65
C ASP A 66 19.22 -4.52 2.40
N HIS A 67 18.89 -4.07 1.18
CA HIS A 67 18.96 -2.68 0.76
C HIS A 67 17.64 -2.26 0.15
N TYR A 68 17.00 -1.26 0.77
CA TYR A 68 16.00 -0.47 0.09
C TYR A 68 16.74 0.52 -0.81
N GLY A 69 16.47 0.50 -2.12
CA GLY A 69 16.94 1.51 -3.06
C GLY A 69 16.30 2.85 -2.75
N MET A 70 16.79 3.55 -1.73
CA MET A 70 16.29 4.86 -1.36
C MET A 70 17.12 5.91 -2.11
N HIS A 71 16.53 6.47 -3.18
CA HIS A 71 17.03 7.69 -3.79
C HIS A 71 16.83 8.87 -2.82
N PHE A 72 17.72 8.98 -1.83
CA PHE A 72 17.76 10.10 -0.87
C PHE A 72 18.44 11.36 -1.42
N GLN A 73 18.49 11.52 -2.75
CA GLN A 73 18.83 12.79 -3.37
C GLN A 73 17.63 13.75 -3.17
N LEU A 74 17.45 14.21 -1.93
CA LEU A 74 16.34 15.06 -1.49
C LEU A 74 16.12 16.30 -2.38
N PRO A 75 17.16 16.97 -2.94
CA PRO A 75 16.94 18.07 -3.88
C PRO A 75 16.40 17.59 -5.23
N GLU A 76 16.92 16.48 -5.76
CA GLU A 76 16.61 16.01 -7.11
C GLU A 76 15.16 15.52 -7.22
N ASN A 77 14.63 14.83 -6.19
CA ASN A 77 13.23 14.43 -6.16
C ASN A 77 12.27 15.63 -6.20
N ALA A 78 12.61 16.74 -5.53
CA ALA A 78 11.82 17.96 -5.57
C ALA A 78 11.84 18.63 -6.97
N PHE A 79 12.98 18.58 -7.66
CA PHE A 79 13.10 19.08 -9.03
C PHE A 79 12.40 18.18 -10.04
N LEU A 80 12.50 16.85 -9.90
CA LEU A 80 11.81 15.89 -10.75
C LEU A 80 10.29 16.04 -10.66
N PHE A 81 9.76 16.15 -9.44
CA PHE A 81 8.33 16.36 -9.23
C PHE A 81 7.85 17.69 -9.82
N LYS A 82 8.56 18.80 -9.57
CA LYS A 82 8.23 20.11 -10.17
C LYS A 82 8.28 20.07 -11.70
N ARG A 83 9.28 19.42 -12.30
CA ARG A 83 9.39 19.26 -13.76
C ARG A 83 8.25 18.43 -14.32
N TRP A 84 7.87 17.35 -13.65
CA TRP A 84 6.74 16.53 -14.08
C TRP A 84 5.44 17.32 -14.08
N ILE A 85 5.15 18.06 -12.99
CA ILE A 85 3.96 18.92 -12.90
C ILE A 85 3.98 19.98 -14.01
N ALA A 86 5.10 20.69 -14.21
CA ALA A 86 5.20 21.72 -15.24
C ALA A 86 5.04 21.17 -16.67
N GLY A 87 5.54 19.95 -16.93
CA GLY A 87 5.41 19.30 -18.23
C GLY A 87 4.00 18.78 -18.51
N ASN A 88 3.31 18.25 -17.51
CA ASN A 88 1.99 17.64 -17.68
C ASN A 88 0.83 18.65 -17.56
N ILE A 89 1.01 19.79 -16.88
CA ILE A 89 0.04 20.90 -16.90
C ILE A 89 0.01 21.58 -18.29
N LYS A 90 1.15 21.65 -18.99
CA LYS A 90 1.18 22.19 -20.36
C LYS A 90 0.55 21.27 -21.41
N GLY A 91 0.37 19.98 -21.10
CA GLY A 91 -0.26 19.01 -21.99
C GLY A 91 -1.78 18.91 -21.83
N SER A 92 -2.39 19.67 -20.92
CA SER A 92 -3.86 19.69 -20.70
C SER A 92 -4.56 20.91 -21.31
N GLU A 93 -3.85 21.71 -22.11
CA GLU A 93 -4.37 22.86 -22.87
C GLU A 93 -4.44 22.60 -24.39
N GLU A 94 -4.30 21.33 -24.83
CA GLU A 94 -4.75 20.84 -26.14
C GLU A 94 -5.99 19.95 -25.98
#